data_AF-A0A1T4R348-F1
#
_entry.id   AF-A0A1T4R348-F1
#
_cell.length_a   1.000
_cell.length_b   1.000
_cell.length_c   1.000
_cell.angle_alpha   90.00
_cell.angle_beta   90.00
_cell.angle_gamma   90.00
#
_symmetry.space_group_name_H-M   'P 1'
#
loop_
_entity.id
_entity.type
_entity.pdbx_description
1 polymer ?
#
loop_
_entity_poly.entity_id
_entity_poly.type
_entity_poly.pdbx_seq_one_letter_code
_entity_poly.pdbx_strand_id
1 'polypeptide(L)'
;MQGLEEEKSRINDLNKKEKVVYLAKNDPFLKVEELAEKVETTPHYVRTVLSEARLSLTKLRERYARKMEKLSNVSSHQFLIDIINILDLDIISTEQLDRIILNEYNSYEKLVKGNNSQERSLMVYEQEDPILVNTTFLIPNDEEVDSEQKIDNLLNAKASNIEFTNPILEIEKANYDLAEALQINLGDVLFKISRKVLIKNQVKGLDILYLRNDNCQISLTGKDTSFQIKKAN
;
A
#
# COMPACT_ATOMS: atom_id res chain seq x y z
N MET A 1 12.09 -11.51 10.06
CA MET A 1 13.03 -12.25 9.19
C MET A 1 12.35 -13.34 8.37
N GLN A 2 11.43 -14.15 8.93
CA GLN A 2 10.71 -15.20 8.18
C GLN A 2 10.01 -14.74 6.88
N GLY A 3 9.37 -13.55 6.86
CA GLY A 3 8.64 -13.08 5.68
C GLY A 3 9.50 -12.71 4.45
N LEU A 4 10.78 -12.36 4.62
CA LEU A 4 11.70 -12.05 3.50
C LEU A 4 12.26 -13.31 2.84
N GLU A 5 12.42 -14.39 3.61
CA GLU A 5 12.82 -15.70 3.09
C GLU A 5 11.66 -16.37 2.33
N GLU A 6 10.44 -16.22 2.83
CA GLU A 6 9.22 -16.72 2.19
C GLU A 6 8.92 -16.02 0.86
N GLU A 7 9.13 -14.71 0.76
CA GLU A 7 8.94 -13.96 -0.50
C GLU A 7 10.01 -14.31 -1.56
N LYS A 8 11.27 -14.50 -1.15
CA LYS A 8 12.30 -15.04 -2.04
C LYS A 8 11.97 -16.45 -2.53
N SER A 9 11.40 -17.28 -1.66
CA SER A 9 10.92 -18.62 -2.03
C SER A 9 9.77 -18.56 -3.05
N ARG A 10 8.79 -17.66 -2.85
CA ARG A 10 7.65 -17.46 -3.76
C ARG A 10 8.05 -16.94 -5.13
N ILE A 11 8.97 -15.98 -5.17
CA ILE A 11 9.52 -15.52 -6.44
C ILE A 11 10.17 -16.72 -7.10
N ASN A 12 11.00 -17.52 -6.42
CA ASN A 12 11.63 -18.70 -7.01
C ASN A 12 10.64 -19.69 -7.65
N ASP A 13 9.45 -19.89 -7.09
CA ASP A 13 8.43 -20.82 -7.58
C ASP A 13 7.70 -20.37 -8.86
N LEU A 14 7.66 -19.07 -9.15
CA LEU A 14 7.06 -18.57 -10.39
C LEU A 14 7.87 -19.02 -11.61
N ASN A 15 7.19 -19.39 -12.69
CA ASN A 15 7.90 -19.65 -13.95
C ASN A 15 8.48 -18.34 -14.50
N LYS A 16 9.50 -18.44 -15.37
CA LYS A 16 10.20 -17.24 -15.89
C LYS A 16 9.25 -16.24 -16.57
N LYS A 17 8.18 -16.71 -17.22
CA LYS A 17 7.19 -15.84 -17.86
C LYS A 17 6.37 -15.06 -16.82
N GLU A 18 5.88 -15.75 -15.80
CA GLU A 18 5.12 -15.15 -14.70
C GLU A 18 5.95 -14.16 -13.91
N LYS A 19 7.21 -14.50 -13.61
CA LYS A 19 8.18 -13.59 -12.95
C LYS A 19 8.32 -12.28 -13.71
N VAL A 20 8.48 -12.34 -15.04
CA VAL A 20 8.61 -11.14 -15.88
C VAL A 20 7.36 -10.27 -15.80
N VAL A 21 6.17 -10.88 -15.95
CA VAL A 21 4.90 -10.14 -15.90
C VAL A 21 4.66 -9.52 -14.52
N TYR A 22 4.93 -10.27 -13.46
CA TYR A 22 4.78 -9.84 -12.07
C TYR A 22 5.68 -8.63 -11.77
N LEU A 23 6.98 -8.76 -12.03
CA LEU A 23 7.94 -7.69 -11.78
C LEU A 23 7.66 -6.44 -12.61
N ALA A 24 7.26 -6.59 -13.88
CA ALA A 24 6.95 -5.45 -14.75
C ALA A 24 5.68 -4.68 -14.33
N LYS A 25 4.70 -5.36 -13.72
CA LYS A 25 3.48 -4.70 -13.20
C LYS A 25 3.73 -4.05 -11.84
N ASN A 26 4.49 -4.71 -10.97
CA ASN A 26 4.77 -4.21 -9.63
C ASN A 26 5.80 -3.08 -9.64
N ASP A 27 6.81 -3.16 -10.50
CA ASP A 27 7.79 -2.10 -10.70
C ASP A 27 7.95 -1.79 -12.20
N PRO A 28 7.09 -0.91 -12.75
CA PRO A 28 7.16 -0.49 -14.14
C PRO A 28 8.47 0.21 -14.52
N PHE A 29 9.28 0.66 -13.56
CA PHE A 29 10.50 1.43 -13.80
C PHE A 29 11.72 0.55 -14.03
N LEU A 30 11.64 -0.75 -13.69
CA LEU A 30 12.67 -1.71 -14.08
C LEU A 30 12.90 -1.68 -15.59
N LYS A 31 14.18 -1.71 -15.96
CA LYS A 31 14.61 -1.89 -17.34
C LYS A 31 14.45 -3.35 -17.74
N VAL A 32 14.40 -3.59 -19.05
CA VAL A 32 14.33 -4.95 -19.61
C VAL A 32 15.53 -5.78 -19.15
N GLU A 33 16.69 -5.14 -19.04
CA GLU A 33 17.95 -5.75 -18.60
C GLU A 33 17.89 -6.13 -17.11
N GLU A 34 17.35 -5.27 -16.26
CA GLU A 34 17.17 -5.52 -14.82
C GLU A 34 16.12 -6.61 -14.56
N LEU A 35 15.04 -6.64 -15.34
CA LEU A 35 14.07 -7.74 -15.33
C LEU A 35 14.70 -9.06 -15.75
N ALA A 36 15.55 -9.03 -16.79
CA ALA A 36 16.23 -10.22 -17.28
C ALA A 36 17.19 -10.78 -16.22
N GLU A 37 17.94 -9.91 -15.55
CA GLU A 37 18.83 -10.27 -14.45
C GLU A 37 18.07 -10.86 -13.26
N LYS A 38 17.00 -10.18 -12.80
CA LYS A 38 16.16 -10.64 -11.66
C LYS A 38 15.44 -11.97 -11.93
N VAL A 39 15.20 -12.32 -13.19
CA VAL A 39 14.50 -13.55 -13.60
C VAL A 39 15.45 -14.61 -14.17
N GLU A 40 16.76 -14.34 -14.16
CA GLU A 40 17.80 -15.22 -14.70
C GLU A 40 17.48 -15.65 -16.15
N THR A 41 17.17 -14.67 -16.99
CA THR A 41 16.79 -14.87 -18.40
C THR A 41 17.46 -13.83 -19.29
N THR A 42 17.08 -13.80 -20.58
CA THR A 42 17.64 -12.84 -21.54
C THR A 42 16.70 -11.65 -21.75
N PRO A 43 17.25 -10.45 -22.05
CA PRO A 43 16.43 -9.31 -22.46
C PRO A 43 15.50 -9.62 -23.64
N HIS A 44 15.92 -10.50 -24.55
CA HIS A 44 15.10 -10.96 -25.67
C HIS A 44 13.85 -11.70 -25.17
N TYR A 45 14.02 -12.66 -24.26
CA TYR A 45 12.91 -13.41 -23.67
C TYR A 45 11.92 -12.49 -22.94
N VAL A 46 12.43 -11.52 -22.16
CA VAL A 46 11.60 -10.52 -21.46
C VAL A 46 10.72 -9.75 -22.45
N ARG A 47 11.28 -9.27 -23.57
CA ARG A 47 10.50 -8.54 -24.59
C ARG A 47 9.41 -9.40 -25.20
N THR A 48 9.70 -10.66 -25.50
CA THR A 48 8.72 -11.62 -26.01
C THR A 48 7.57 -11.82 -25.03
N VAL A 49 7.88 -12.09 -23.77
CA VAL A 49 6.86 -12.26 -22.71
C VAL A 49 5.99 -11.03 -22.54
N LEU A 50 6.58 -9.83 -22.49
CA LEU A 50 5.83 -8.58 -22.37
C LEU A 50 4.92 -8.37 -23.58
N SER A 51 5.40 -8.65 -24.79
CA SER A 51 4.61 -8.54 -26.02
C SER A 51 3.44 -9.53 -26.04
N GLU A 52 3.67 -10.80 -25.68
CA GLU A 52 2.64 -11.83 -25.56
C GLU A 52 1.57 -11.45 -24.53
N ALA A 53 1.99 -10.87 -23.41
CA ALA A 53 1.09 -10.37 -22.36
C ALA A 53 0.40 -9.04 -22.73
N ARG A 54 0.67 -8.47 -23.91
CA ARG A 54 0.21 -7.15 -24.35
C ARG A 54 0.59 -6.02 -23.39
N LEU A 55 1.73 -6.15 -22.72
CA LEU A 55 2.27 -5.16 -21.79
C LEU A 55 3.37 -4.33 -22.45
N SER A 56 3.34 -3.02 -22.17
CA SER A 56 4.40 -2.09 -22.56
C SER A 56 4.86 -1.35 -21.32
N LEU A 57 6.15 -1.44 -20.99
CA LEU A 57 6.74 -0.70 -19.86
C LEU A 57 6.52 0.81 -20.00
N THR A 58 6.59 1.35 -21.22
CA THR A 58 6.29 2.77 -21.48
C THR A 58 4.85 3.11 -21.10
N LYS A 59 3.87 2.31 -21.55
CA LYS A 59 2.46 2.54 -21.19
C LYS A 59 2.20 2.38 -19.69
N LEU A 60 2.85 1.40 -19.05
CA LEU A 60 2.75 1.20 -17.62
C LEU A 60 3.33 2.40 -16.84
N ARG A 61 4.47 2.93 -17.28
CA ARG A 61 5.09 4.16 -16.72
C ARG A 61 4.22 5.40 -16.95
N GLU A 62 3.64 5.57 -18.14
CA GLU A 62 2.73 6.68 -18.43
C GLU A 62 1.47 6.62 -17.56
N ARG A 63 0.89 5.43 -17.40
CA ARG A 63 -0.26 5.22 -16.51
C ARG A 63 0.09 5.55 -15.07
N TYR A 64 1.25 5.08 -14.60
CA TYR A 64 1.78 5.39 -13.28
C TYR A 64 1.96 6.91 -13.11
N ALA A 65 2.66 7.58 -14.04
CA ALA A 65 2.93 9.02 -13.96
C ALA A 65 1.63 9.86 -13.97
N ARG A 66 0.68 9.56 -14.86
CA ARG A 66 -0.63 10.25 -14.89
C ARG A 66 -1.43 10.05 -13.62
N LYS A 67 -1.32 8.86 -12.99
CA LYS A 67 -1.95 8.57 -11.71
C LYS A 67 -1.26 9.34 -10.58
N MET A 68 0.07 9.43 -10.60
CA MET A 68 0.84 10.24 -9.65
C MET A 68 0.53 11.73 -9.74
N GLU A 69 0.35 12.28 -10.96
CA GLU A 69 -0.06 13.68 -11.16
C GLU A 69 -1.42 13.97 -10.51
N LYS A 70 -2.38 13.03 -10.62
CA LYS A 70 -3.70 13.15 -9.98
C LYS A 70 -3.64 12.98 -8.46
N LEU A 71 -2.65 12.23 -7.97
CA LEU A 71 -2.41 11.99 -6.56
C LEU A 71 -1.46 13.02 -5.93
N SER A 72 -1.36 14.23 -6.49
CA SER A 72 -0.43 15.27 -5.99
C SER A 72 -0.55 15.53 -4.48
N ASN A 73 -1.75 15.37 -3.92
CA ASN A 73 -2.04 15.52 -2.49
C ASN A 73 -1.65 14.28 -1.63
N VAL A 74 -1.48 13.11 -2.27
CA VAL A 74 -1.08 11.83 -1.66
C VAL A 74 0.36 11.46 -2.01
N SER A 75 1.02 12.30 -2.80
CA SER A 75 2.38 12.09 -3.31
C SER A 75 3.40 11.74 -2.23
N SER A 76 3.07 12.03 -0.97
CA SER A 76 3.85 11.73 0.21
C SER A 76 3.77 10.33 0.79
N HIS A 77 2.88 9.47 0.28
CA HIS A 77 2.62 8.18 0.91
C HIS A 77 2.62 7.04 -0.12
N GLN A 78 3.78 6.39 -0.27
CA GLN A 78 4.00 5.36 -1.29
C GLN A 78 3.08 4.14 -1.14
N PHE A 79 2.72 3.74 0.08
CA PHE A 79 1.92 2.51 0.28
C PHE A 79 0.46 2.64 -0.12
N LEU A 80 -0.21 3.69 0.35
CA LEU A 80 -1.48 4.14 -0.17
C LEU A 80 -1.47 4.26 -1.69
N ILE A 81 -0.42 4.85 -2.28
CA ILE A 81 -0.22 4.89 -3.73
C ILE A 81 -0.18 3.47 -4.33
N ASP A 82 0.59 2.56 -3.74
CA ASP A 82 0.71 1.17 -4.21
C ASP A 82 -0.63 0.44 -4.13
N ILE A 83 -1.37 0.57 -3.03
CA ILE A 83 -2.71 -0.01 -2.88
C ILE A 83 -3.67 0.56 -3.91
N ILE A 84 -3.69 1.89 -4.06
CA ILE A 84 -4.47 2.59 -5.08
C ILE A 84 -4.14 2.08 -6.50
N ASN A 85 -2.86 1.83 -6.78
CA ASN A 85 -2.40 1.30 -8.07
C ASN A 85 -2.84 -0.15 -8.27
N ILE A 86 -2.69 -1.00 -7.26
CA ILE A 86 -3.15 -2.40 -7.25
C ILE A 86 -4.65 -2.48 -7.54
N LEU A 87 -5.42 -1.58 -6.93
CA LEU A 87 -6.88 -1.50 -7.08
C LEU A 87 -7.34 -0.93 -8.44
N ASP A 88 -6.44 -0.34 -9.22
CA ASP A 88 -6.74 0.36 -10.47
C ASP A 88 -7.87 1.40 -10.35
N LEU A 89 -7.98 2.08 -9.21
CA LEU A 89 -9.00 3.11 -8.97
C LEU A 89 -8.82 4.30 -9.94
N ASP A 90 -9.93 4.79 -10.49
CA ASP A 90 -9.98 5.83 -11.53
C ASP A 90 -10.45 7.18 -10.97
N ILE A 91 -9.53 8.16 -10.96
CA ILE A 91 -9.71 9.55 -10.48
C ILE A 91 -9.99 9.62 -8.98
N ILE A 92 -8.93 9.99 -8.26
CA ILE A 92 -8.84 9.90 -6.82
C ILE A 92 -8.64 11.30 -6.27
N SER A 93 -9.64 11.82 -5.57
CA SER A 93 -9.42 12.93 -4.65
C SER A 93 -9.12 12.37 -3.27
N THR A 94 -8.37 13.12 -2.49
CA THR A 94 -8.08 12.77 -1.11
C THR A 94 -8.32 13.95 -0.19
N GLU A 95 -8.74 13.63 1.01
CA GLU A 95 -9.05 14.60 2.05
C GLU A 95 -8.37 14.17 3.34
N GLN A 96 -7.66 15.09 3.98
CA GLN A 96 -7.18 14.86 5.34
C GLN A 96 -8.32 15.13 6.32
N LEU A 97 -8.58 14.17 7.19
CA LEU A 97 -9.63 14.28 8.20
C LEU A 97 -9.08 14.97 9.46
N ASP A 98 -9.92 15.78 10.08
CA ASP A 98 -9.60 16.49 11.34
C ASP A 98 -9.59 15.57 12.57
N ARG A 99 -9.89 14.28 12.38
CA ARG A 99 -9.94 13.27 13.45
C ARG A 99 -9.35 11.95 12.97
N ILE A 100 -8.97 11.13 13.93
CA ILE A 100 -8.53 9.76 13.69
C ILE A 100 -9.72 8.83 13.53
N ILE A 101 -9.70 8.03 12.47
CA ILE A 101 -10.73 7.04 12.17
C ILE A 101 -10.13 5.65 12.32
N LEU A 102 -10.57 4.90 13.32
CA LEU A 102 -10.12 3.52 13.56
C LEU A 102 -11.26 2.69 14.11
N ASN A 103 -11.18 1.38 13.89
CA ASN A 103 -12.13 0.45 14.48
C ASN A 103 -11.93 0.28 16.00
N GLU A 104 -10.68 0.12 16.42
CA GLU A 104 -10.29 -0.07 17.83
C GLU A 104 -9.14 0.86 18.24
N TYR A 105 -9.42 2.13 18.50
CA TYR A 105 -8.40 3.09 18.95
C TYR A 105 -7.67 2.62 20.22
N ASN A 106 -8.41 2.03 21.17
CA ASN A 106 -7.88 1.58 22.46
C ASN A 106 -6.76 0.52 22.31
N SER A 107 -6.81 -0.29 21.25
CA SER A 107 -5.78 -1.28 20.94
C SER A 107 -4.42 -0.63 20.62
N TYR A 108 -4.41 0.66 20.31
CA TYR A 108 -3.23 1.48 19.99
C TYR A 108 -2.93 2.55 21.03
N GLU A 109 -3.72 2.62 22.10
CA GLU A 109 -3.61 3.65 23.14
C GLU A 109 -2.21 3.68 23.78
N LYS A 110 -1.53 2.53 23.89
CA LYS A 110 -0.15 2.44 24.38
C LYS A 110 0.90 3.06 23.46
N LEU A 111 0.59 3.21 22.18
CA LEU A 111 1.45 3.90 21.20
C LEU A 111 1.21 5.41 21.25
N VAL A 112 -0.04 5.83 21.51
CA VAL A 112 -0.47 7.23 21.41
C VAL A 112 -0.41 7.98 22.75
N LYS A 113 -0.73 7.34 23.88
CA LYS A 113 -0.71 8.00 25.19
C LYS A 113 0.70 8.15 25.74
N GLY A 114 1.16 9.40 25.85
CA GLY A 114 2.36 9.79 26.60
C GLY A 114 3.58 10.12 25.75
N ASN A 115 3.47 10.08 24.42
CA ASN A 115 4.57 10.41 23.50
C ASN A 115 4.18 11.60 22.61
N ASN A 116 5.16 12.30 22.02
CA ASN A 116 4.96 13.28 20.94
C ASN A 116 4.51 12.59 19.63
N SER A 117 3.48 11.74 19.70
CA SER A 117 3.01 10.98 18.54
C SER A 117 2.36 11.90 17.52
N GLN A 118 2.74 11.73 16.26
CA GLN A 118 2.03 12.34 15.14
C GLN A 118 1.02 11.32 14.59
N GLU A 119 -0.20 11.78 14.34
CA GLU A 119 -1.28 10.97 13.80
C GLU A 119 -1.98 11.70 12.65
N ARG A 120 -2.45 10.94 11.66
CA ARG A 120 -3.27 11.47 10.56
C ARG A 120 -4.24 10.42 10.05
N SER A 121 -5.39 10.87 9.56
CA SER A 121 -6.27 10.05 8.71
C SER A 121 -6.51 10.74 7.37
N LEU A 122 -6.43 9.96 6.29
CA LEU A 122 -6.66 10.36 4.91
C LEU A 122 -7.82 9.56 4.34
N MET A 123 -8.85 10.25 3.87
CA MET A 123 -9.92 9.68 3.08
C MET A 123 -9.55 9.68 1.61
N VAL A 124 -9.92 8.62 0.90
CA VAL A 124 -9.70 8.44 -0.53
C VAL A 124 -11.03 8.17 -1.20
N TYR A 125 -11.33 8.99 -2.21
CA TYR A 125 -12.57 8.94 -2.96
C TYR A 125 -12.33 8.42 -4.37
N GLU A 126 -13.31 7.76 -4.95
CA GLU A 126 -13.41 7.52 -6.39
C GLU A 126 -14.72 8.12 -6.87
N GLN A 127 -14.67 9.10 -7.78
CA GLN A 127 -15.86 9.77 -8.29
C GLN A 127 -16.83 10.26 -7.18
N GLU A 128 -16.28 10.84 -6.12
CA GLU A 128 -17.00 11.33 -4.92
C GLU A 128 -17.47 10.26 -3.93
N ASP A 129 -17.29 8.97 -4.22
CA ASP A 129 -17.61 7.87 -3.31
C ASP A 129 -16.39 7.53 -2.41
N PRO A 130 -16.48 7.61 -1.07
CA PRO A 130 -15.37 7.27 -0.19
C PRO A 130 -15.11 5.76 -0.23
N ILE A 131 -13.94 5.37 -0.75
CA ILE A 131 -13.58 3.95 -0.90
C ILE A 131 -12.70 3.46 0.25
N LEU A 132 -11.88 4.36 0.79
CA LEU A 132 -10.79 3.97 1.66
C LEU A 132 -10.46 5.06 2.68
N VAL A 133 -10.15 4.62 3.90
CA VAL A 133 -9.54 5.46 4.93
C VAL A 133 -8.16 4.89 5.27
N ASN A 134 -7.14 5.73 5.20
CA ASN A 134 -5.80 5.42 5.71
C ASN A 134 -5.55 6.19 7.00
N THR A 135 -5.09 5.51 8.03
CA THR A 135 -4.69 6.12 9.30
C THR A 135 -3.26 5.74 9.61
N THR A 136 -2.40 6.75 9.80
CA THR A 136 -0.99 6.53 10.15
C THR A 136 -0.69 7.12 11.53
N PHE A 137 0.02 6.36 12.35
CA PHE A 137 0.62 6.78 13.61
C PHE A 137 2.13 6.68 13.53
N LEU A 138 2.81 7.70 14.00
CA LEU A 138 4.26 7.73 14.17
C LEU A 138 4.60 8.26 15.54
N ILE A 139 5.53 7.59 16.22
CA ILE A 139 6.16 8.06 17.44
C ILE A 139 7.56 8.55 17.04
N PRO A 140 7.72 9.84 16.70
CA PRO A 140 9.04 10.43 16.60
C PRO A 140 9.67 10.41 18.00
N ASN A 141 10.85 9.81 18.14
CA ASN A 141 11.66 10.00 19.34
C ASN A 141 12.24 11.43 19.31
N ASP A 142 12.31 12.09 20.47
CA ASP A 142 12.74 13.49 20.63
C ASP A 142 14.16 13.80 20.08
N GLU A 143 14.99 12.80 19.78
CA GLU A 143 16.35 12.97 19.25
C GLU A 143 16.55 12.43 17.82
N GLU A 144 15.57 11.71 17.25
CA GLU A 144 15.82 10.87 16.04
C GLU A 144 15.01 11.28 14.82
N VAL A 145 13.99 12.10 15.03
CA VAL A 145 13.20 12.74 13.99
C VAL A 145 13.10 14.19 14.41
N ASP A 146 13.63 15.08 13.59
CA ASP A 146 13.44 16.52 13.80
C ASP A 146 11.93 16.76 13.96
N SER A 147 11.49 17.18 15.14
CA SER A 147 10.08 17.22 15.52
C SER A 147 9.26 18.17 14.62
N GLU A 148 9.95 19.01 13.85
CA GLU A 148 9.39 19.82 12.77
C GLU A 148 9.04 19.05 11.48
N GLN A 149 9.54 17.81 11.31
CA GLN A 149 9.20 16.97 10.16
C GLN A 149 7.80 16.37 10.35
N LYS A 150 6.85 16.88 9.56
CA LYS A 150 5.49 16.35 9.44
C LYS A 150 5.52 14.89 8.95
N ILE A 151 4.55 14.09 9.36
CA ILE A 151 4.29 12.71 8.92
C ILE A 151 4.51 12.53 7.41
N ASP A 152 4.03 13.47 6.61
CA ASP A 152 4.14 13.45 5.15
C ASP A 152 5.60 13.41 4.68
N ASN A 153 6.49 14.14 5.35
CA ASN A 153 7.91 14.14 5.03
C ASN A 153 8.57 12.81 5.42
N LEU A 154 8.13 12.20 6.53
CA LEU A 154 8.65 10.91 7.00
C LEU A 154 8.22 9.76 6.09
N LEU A 155 6.98 9.78 5.62
CA LEU A 155 6.46 8.75 4.72
C LEU A 155 6.95 8.94 3.27
N ASN A 156 7.35 10.18 2.91
CA ASN A 156 8.04 10.50 1.66
C ASN A 156 9.49 10.04 1.63
N ALA A 157 10.14 10.04 2.79
CA ALA A 157 11.57 10.06 2.80
C ALA A 157 12.11 8.73 2.26
N LYS A 158 12.91 8.84 1.21
CA LYS A 158 14.10 8.00 1.02
C LYS A 158 15.10 8.17 2.19
N ALA A 159 14.62 8.40 3.41
CA ALA A 159 15.42 8.34 4.60
C ALA A 159 15.84 6.89 4.71
N SER A 160 17.15 6.67 4.66
CA SER A 160 17.81 5.36 4.64
C SER A 160 17.47 4.44 5.83
N ASN A 161 16.60 4.88 6.74
CA ASN A 161 16.39 4.29 8.05
C ASN A 161 14.92 3.92 8.33
N ILE A 162 13.98 4.20 7.41
CA ILE A 162 12.57 3.84 7.55
C ILE A 162 12.30 2.58 6.74
N GLU A 163 11.85 1.53 7.41
CA GLU A 163 11.44 0.27 6.84
C GLU A 163 9.98 -0.01 7.21
N PHE A 164 9.33 -0.90 6.47
CA PHE A 164 7.96 -1.32 6.76
C PHE A 164 7.91 -2.85 6.83
N THR A 165 7.08 -3.38 7.73
CA THR A 165 6.80 -4.81 7.72
C THR A 165 5.92 -5.18 6.54
N ASN A 166 5.89 -6.48 6.21
CA ASN A 166 4.89 -7.01 5.29
C ASN A 166 3.48 -6.63 5.78
N PRO A 167 2.57 -6.24 4.86
CA PRO A 167 1.21 -5.91 5.21
C PRO A 167 0.45 -7.14 5.70
N ILE A 168 -0.39 -6.94 6.71
CA ILE A 168 -1.31 -7.93 7.26
C ILE A 168 -2.71 -7.54 6.76
N LEU A 169 -3.40 -8.48 6.13
CA LEU A 169 -4.78 -8.34 5.70
C LEU A 169 -5.71 -9.01 6.72
N GLU A 170 -6.69 -8.26 7.20
CA GLU A 170 -7.71 -8.68 8.15
C GLU A 170 -9.10 -8.32 7.59
N ILE A 171 -10.13 -9.01 8.09
CA ILE A 171 -11.52 -8.69 7.82
C ILE A 171 -12.14 -8.22 9.12
N GLU A 172 -12.71 -7.02 9.12
CA GLU A 172 -13.34 -6.42 10.29
C GLU A 172 -14.73 -5.90 9.97
N LYS A 173 -15.53 -5.65 11.01
CA LYS A 173 -16.82 -4.96 10.89
C LYS A 173 -16.63 -3.49 11.20
N ALA A 174 -17.22 -2.60 10.40
CA ALA A 174 -17.16 -1.17 10.62
C ALA A 174 -17.81 -0.77 11.95
N ASN A 175 -17.09 -0.02 12.79
CA ASN A 175 -17.69 0.74 13.89
C ASN A 175 -18.40 2.01 13.35
N TYR A 176 -18.91 2.83 14.27
CA TYR A 176 -19.63 4.06 13.90
C TYR A 176 -18.75 5.02 13.09
N ASP A 177 -17.53 5.28 13.53
CA ASP A 177 -16.64 6.25 12.87
C ASP A 177 -16.27 5.81 11.44
N LEU A 178 -15.97 4.52 11.25
CA LEU A 178 -15.70 3.96 9.93
C LEU A 178 -16.95 3.95 9.05
N ALA A 179 -18.11 3.59 9.60
CA ALA A 179 -19.36 3.56 8.85
C ALA A 179 -19.76 4.96 8.37
N GLU A 180 -19.66 5.96 9.25
CA GLU A 180 -19.91 7.36 8.92
C GLU A 180 -18.92 7.88 7.86
N ALA A 181 -17.63 7.62 8.04
CA ALA A 181 -16.59 8.12 7.15
C ALA A 181 -16.68 7.47 5.75
N LEU A 182 -16.90 6.15 5.69
CA LEU A 182 -16.98 5.40 4.42
C LEU A 182 -18.40 5.36 3.82
N GLN A 183 -19.38 6.03 4.44
CA GLN A 183 -20.78 6.07 3.99
C GLN A 183 -21.39 4.66 3.80
N ILE A 184 -21.09 3.75 4.72
CA ILE A 184 -21.60 2.38 4.76
C ILE A 184 -22.44 2.17 6.03
N ASN A 185 -23.09 1.01 6.16
CA ASN A 185 -23.85 0.70 7.36
C ASN A 185 -22.93 0.28 8.51
N LEU A 186 -23.37 0.59 9.74
CA LEU A 186 -22.73 0.07 10.93
C LEU A 186 -22.68 -1.47 10.89
N GLY A 187 -21.48 -2.02 11.08
CA GLY A 187 -21.26 -3.46 11.06
C GLY A 187 -21.01 -4.06 9.68
N ASP A 188 -21.03 -3.25 8.60
CA ASP A 188 -20.62 -3.69 7.27
C ASP A 188 -19.17 -4.17 7.28
N VAL A 189 -18.87 -5.14 6.41
CA VAL A 189 -17.58 -5.80 6.38
C VAL A 189 -16.57 -4.96 5.60
N LEU A 190 -15.40 -4.76 6.19
CA LEU A 190 -14.28 -4.03 5.61
C LEU A 190 -13.04 -4.92 5.49
N PHE A 191 -12.21 -4.63 4.50
CA PHE A 191 -10.84 -5.14 4.48
C PHE A 191 -9.94 -4.15 5.23
N LYS A 192 -9.22 -4.65 6.22
CA LYS A 192 -8.19 -3.89 6.93
C LYS A 192 -6.82 -4.37 6.48
N ILE A 193 -5.99 -3.46 6.03
CA ILE A 193 -4.60 -3.72 5.68
C ILE A 193 -3.73 -2.91 6.64
N SER A 194 -2.86 -3.57 7.38
CA SER A 194 -1.99 -2.88 8.35
C SER A 194 -0.54 -3.29 8.21
N ARG A 195 0.37 -2.37 8.51
CA ARG A 195 1.81 -2.64 8.58
C ARG A 195 2.46 -1.78 9.65
N LYS A 196 3.54 -2.28 10.23
CA LYS A 196 4.34 -1.54 11.21
C LYS A 196 5.39 -0.70 10.50
N VAL A 197 5.60 0.51 11.00
CA VAL A 197 6.70 1.38 10.59
C VAL A 197 7.89 1.11 11.50
N LEU A 198 9.02 0.79 10.89
CA LEU A 198 10.28 0.50 11.55
C LEU A 198 11.25 1.64 11.31
N ILE A 199 11.85 2.18 12.37
CA ILE A 199 12.95 3.15 12.27
C ILE A 199 14.14 2.55 13.00
N LYS A 200 15.28 2.39 12.32
CA LYS A 200 16.47 1.67 12.87
C LYS A 200 16.09 0.29 13.46
N ASN A 201 15.23 -0.45 12.76
CA ASN A 201 14.74 -1.77 13.15
C ASN A 201 13.90 -1.81 14.46
N GLN A 202 13.40 -0.67 14.93
CA GLN A 202 12.44 -0.58 16.05
C GLN A 202 11.06 -0.16 15.53
N VAL A 203 10.00 -0.77 16.07
CA VAL A 203 8.62 -0.38 15.74
C VAL A 203 8.36 1.02 16.32
N LYS A 204 8.16 1.99 15.44
CA LYS A 204 7.88 3.39 15.80
C LYS A 204 6.51 3.86 15.31
N GLY A 205 5.78 3.02 14.59
CA GLY A 205 4.49 3.44 14.09
C GLY A 205 3.68 2.33 13.47
N LEU A 206 2.52 2.71 13.01
CA LEU A 206 1.56 1.83 12.37
C LEU A 206 0.87 2.59 11.24
N ASP A 207 0.66 1.88 10.15
CA ASP A 207 -0.03 2.38 8.98
C ASP A 207 -1.17 1.42 8.69
N ILE A 208 -2.41 1.90 8.85
CA ILE A 208 -3.64 1.11 8.73
C ILE A 208 -4.46 1.67 7.59
N LEU A 209 -5.09 0.79 6.84
CA LEU A 209 -5.95 1.12 5.72
C LEU A 209 -7.22 0.29 5.83
N TYR A 210 -8.37 0.95 5.78
CA TYR A 210 -9.67 0.31 5.70
C TYR A 210 -10.24 0.52 4.31
N LEU A 211 -10.69 -0.54 3.69
CA LEU A 211 -11.17 -0.57 2.32
C LEU A 211 -12.57 -1.18 2.31
N ARG A 212 -13.53 -0.50 1.67
CA ARG A 212 -14.86 -1.06 1.49
C ARG A 212 -14.81 -2.34 0.65
N ASN A 213 -15.62 -3.31 1.03
CA ASN A 213 -15.66 -4.62 0.37
C ASN A 213 -16.52 -4.63 -0.89
N ASP A 214 -17.46 -3.71 -1.03
CA ASP A 214 -18.35 -3.56 -2.19
C ASP A 214 -17.59 -3.05 -3.42
N ASN A 215 -16.50 -2.33 -3.21
CA ASN A 215 -15.65 -1.78 -4.26
C ASN A 215 -14.45 -2.67 -4.59
N CYS A 216 -14.20 -3.74 -3.82
CA CYS A 216 -12.97 -4.52 -3.91
C CYS A 216 -13.18 -6.02 -3.72
N GLN A 217 -12.60 -6.81 -4.62
CA GLN A 217 -12.47 -8.25 -4.48
C GLN A 217 -11.03 -8.63 -4.17
N ILE A 218 -10.82 -9.37 -3.08
CA ILE A 218 -9.52 -9.99 -2.79
C ILE A 218 -9.53 -11.41 -3.34
N SER A 219 -8.79 -11.63 -4.41
CA SER A 219 -8.53 -12.97 -4.94
C SER A 219 -7.27 -13.54 -4.31
N LEU A 220 -7.43 -14.61 -3.53
CA LEU A 220 -6.36 -15.45 -3.02
C LEU A 220 -6.16 -16.61 -4.01
N THR A 221 -5.08 -16.60 -4.77
CA THR A 221 -4.78 -17.71 -5.70
C THR A 221 -3.81 -18.70 -5.04
N GLY A 222 -4.26 -19.93 -4.79
CA GLY A 222 -3.44 -21.02 -4.23
C GLY A 222 -2.52 -21.65 -5.29
N LYS A 223 -1.31 -22.13 -4.97
CA LYS A 223 -0.99 -23.06 -3.87
C LYS A 223 -0.48 -22.50 -2.54
N ASP A 224 0.02 -21.27 -2.46
CA ASP A 224 0.41 -20.65 -1.18
C ASP A 224 0.15 -19.14 -1.22
N THR A 225 -0.69 -18.68 -0.28
CA THR A 225 -1.49 -17.44 -0.23
C THR A 225 -0.79 -16.15 -0.67
N SER A 226 -0.83 -15.84 -1.96
CA SER A 226 -0.71 -14.48 -2.48
C SER A 226 -2.11 -13.86 -2.58
N PHE A 227 -2.27 -12.61 -2.11
CA PHE A 227 -3.52 -11.87 -2.26
C PHE A 227 -3.38 -10.87 -3.40
N GLN A 228 -4.31 -10.92 -4.35
CA GLN A 228 -4.50 -9.88 -5.35
C GLN A 228 -5.80 -9.16 -4.99
N ILE A 229 -5.70 -7.91 -4.59
CA ILE A 229 -6.85 -7.04 -4.43
C ILE A 229 -7.17 -6.47 -5.83
N LYS A 230 -8.42 -6.60 -6.26
CA LYS A 230 -8.94 -6.11 -7.54
C LYS A 230 -10.21 -5.31 -7.26
N LYS A 231 -10.58 -4.40 -8.14
CA LYS A 231 -11.90 -3.76 -8.08
C LYS A 231 -13.00 -4.82 -8.22
N ALA A 232 -14.08 -4.69 -7.46
CA ALA A 232 -15.28 -5.53 -7.65
C ALA A 232 -15.97 -5.13 -8.98
N ASN A 233 -16.44 -6.11 -9.75
CA ASN A 233 -17.13 -5.87 -11.02
C ASN A 233 -18.56 -5.37 -10.83
#